data_AF-A0A0F7FIQ1-F1
#
_entry.id   AF-A0A0F7FIQ1-F1
#
_cell.length_a   1.000
_cell.length_b   1.000
_cell.length_c   1.000
_cell.angle_alpha   90.00
_cell.angle_beta   90.00
_cell.angle_gamma   90.00
#
_symmetry.space_group_name_H-M   'P 1'
#
loop_
_entity.id
_entity.type
_entity.pdbx_description
1 polymer ?
#
loop_
_entity_poly.entity_id
_entity_poly.type
_entity_poly.pdbx_seq_one_letter_code
_entity_poly.pdbx_strand_id
1 'polypeptide(L)'
;MRKIEVYGFRAFNLWKTVFFIGSKQAVRLSKDLLESLNYSMFENIEESLKNIDAGIRYFLTDETVLGMPLFYSNIRTTPWVIMSYHIHHGSTETKGISRTSKLMVAMVHTQLGKELLKRKLSKEMLWYYTRYKIAQLYNFLVEYIVYKTIDYRIIISSKFDKKNQLNMLRKVVLRP
;
A
#
# COMPACT_ATOMS: atom_id res chain seq x y z
N MET A 1 38.40 -9.78 8.54
CA MET A 1 37.36 -9.52 7.52
C MET A 1 36.03 -9.31 8.20
N ARG A 2 35.35 -8.16 8.02
CA ARG A 2 33.95 -8.00 8.45
C ARG A 2 33.07 -8.88 7.56
N LYS A 3 32.27 -9.77 8.17
CA LYS A 3 31.21 -10.49 7.45
C LYS A 3 30.21 -9.46 6.94
N ILE A 4 30.11 -9.29 5.63
CA ILE A 4 29.04 -8.52 5.00
C ILE A 4 27.83 -9.45 4.97
N GLU A 5 26.75 -9.07 5.66
CA GLU A 5 25.50 -9.82 5.57
C GLU A 5 24.87 -9.57 4.19
N VAL A 6 24.82 -10.62 3.38
CA VAL A 6 24.17 -10.61 2.07
C VAL A 6 22.79 -11.21 2.24
N TYR A 7 21.76 -10.44 1.93
CA TYR A 7 20.38 -10.87 1.99
C TYR A 7 19.84 -11.05 0.57
N GLY A 8 19.21 -12.20 0.29
CA GLY A 8 18.57 -12.43 -1.01
C GLY A 8 17.23 -11.73 -1.12
N PHE A 9 16.86 -11.26 -2.32
CA PHE A 9 15.49 -10.79 -2.51
C PHE A 9 14.54 -11.99 -2.38
N ARG A 10 13.32 -11.71 -1.95
CA ARG A 10 12.22 -12.65 -2.08
C ARG A 10 11.15 -12.06 -2.98
N ALA A 11 11.45 -12.00 -4.28
CA ALA A 11 10.39 -11.89 -5.27
C ALA A 11 9.51 -13.14 -5.13
N PHE A 12 8.18 -12.97 -5.07
CA PHE A 12 7.19 -14.03 -4.78
C PHE A 12 7.02 -14.47 -3.32
N ASN A 13 7.11 -13.58 -2.35
CA ASN A 13 6.60 -13.92 -1.02
C ASN A 13 5.07 -13.68 -0.96
N LEU A 14 4.29 -14.71 -0.63
CA LEU A 14 2.84 -14.59 -0.40
C LEU A 14 2.52 -13.60 0.74
N TRP A 15 3.45 -13.45 1.68
CA TRP A 15 3.25 -12.73 2.94
C TRP A 15 3.87 -11.33 3.00
N LYS A 16 4.78 -10.97 2.08
CA LYS A 16 5.42 -9.64 2.02
C LYS A 16 5.10 -8.95 0.69
N THR A 17 5.13 -7.61 0.67
CA THR A 17 4.87 -6.75 -0.50
C THR A 17 5.60 -7.28 -1.74
N VAL A 18 4.86 -7.47 -2.85
CA VAL A 18 5.40 -8.02 -4.11
C VAL A 18 6.40 -7.01 -4.67
N PHE A 19 7.58 -7.47 -5.09
CA PHE A 19 8.72 -6.65 -5.55
C PHE A 19 9.36 -5.74 -4.49
N PHE A 20 9.23 -6.05 -3.21
CA PHE A 20 9.86 -5.24 -2.16
C PHE A 20 11.35 -5.55 -2.00
N ILE A 21 12.19 -4.52 -2.12
CA ILE A 21 13.66 -4.64 -2.02
C ILE A 21 14.16 -4.78 -0.58
N GLY A 22 13.38 -4.37 0.43
CA GLY A 22 13.86 -4.29 1.81
C GLY A 22 13.67 -2.87 2.36
N SER A 23 14.13 -2.63 3.59
CA SER A 23 14.19 -1.28 4.14
C SER A 23 15.04 -0.35 3.27
N LYS A 24 14.81 0.97 3.31
CA LYS A 24 15.62 1.97 2.59
C LYS A 24 17.10 1.72 2.82
N GLN A 25 17.79 1.31 1.75
CA GLN A 25 19.17 0.85 1.77
C GLN A 25 19.94 1.56 0.66
N ALA A 26 21.18 1.94 0.95
CA ALA A 26 22.10 2.42 -0.07
C ALA A 26 22.50 1.23 -0.96
N VAL A 27 21.95 1.18 -2.18
CA VAL A 27 22.31 0.16 -3.17
C VAL A 27 23.50 0.66 -3.96
N ARG A 28 24.66 0.01 -3.82
CA ARG A 28 25.79 0.25 -4.71
C ARG A 28 25.59 -0.58 -5.97
N LEU A 29 25.23 0.08 -7.07
CA LEU A 29 25.17 -0.55 -8.38
C LEU A 29 26.58 -0.57 -8.97
N SER A 30 27.11 -1.75 -9.29
CA SER A 30 28.35 -1.84 -10.09
C SER A 30 28.07 -1.44 -11.54
N LYS A 31 29.12 -1.10 -12.29
CA LYS A 31 29.02 -0.79 -13.71
C LYS A 31 28.38 -1.97 -14.48
N ASP A 32 28.87 -3.17 -14.23
CA ASP A 32 28.34 -4.39 -14.86
C ASP A 32 26.86 -4.64 -14.50
N LEU A 33 26.45 -4.27 -13.28
CA LEU A 33 25.04 -4.39 -12.87
C LEU A 33 24.18 -3.37 -13.64
N LEU A 34 24.63 -2.12 -13.77
CA LEU A 34 23.94 -1.09 -14.55
C LEU A 34 23.81 -1.46 -16.03
N GLU A 35 24.84 -2.11 -16.59
CA GLU A 35 24.83 -2.59 -17.99
C GLU A 35 23.89 -3.78 -18.19
N SER A 36 23.66 -4.60 -17.15
CA SER A 36 22.71 -5.73 -17.20
C SER A 36 21.25 -5.34 -16.91
N LEU A 37 20.98 -4.06 -16.63
CA LEU A 37 19.61 -3.57 -16.41
C LEU A 37 18.81 -3.53 -17.71
N ASN A 38 17.55 -3.95 -17.61
CA ASN A 38 16.59 -3.82 -18.70
C ASN A 38 16.02 -2.38 -18.73
N TYR A 39 16.66 -1.49 -19.49
CA TYR A 39 16.24 -0.08 -19.63
C TYR A 39 14.83 0.09 -20.20
N SER A 40 14.37 -0.80 -21.06
CA SER A 40 12.98 -0.77 -21.56
C SER A 40 11.97 -0.96 -20.42
N MET A 41 12.33 -1.72 -19.37
CA MET A 41 11.47 -1.84 -18.19
C MET A 41 11.41 -0.53 -17.39
N PHE A 42 12.53 0.20 -17.28
CA PHE A 42 12.55 1.49 -16.59
C PHE A 42 11.64 2.50 -17.26
N GLU A 43 11.70 2.61 -18.59
CA GLU A 43 10.83 3.50 -19.36
C GLU A 43 9.35 3.16 -19.17
N ASN A 44 9.00 1.87 -19.28
CA ASN A 44 7.64 1.40 -19.05
C ASN A 44 7.12 1.72 -17.63
N ILE A 45 7.98 1.61 -16.62
CA ILE A 45 7.64 1.96 -15.24
C ILE A 45 7.49 3.47 -15.08
N GLU A 46 8.43 4.26 -15.60
CA GLU A 46 8.39 5.72 -15.54
C GLU A 46 7.11 6.26 -16.16
N GLU A 47 6.75 5.80 -17.36
CA GLU A 47 5.50 6.19 -17.99
C GLU A 47 4.27 5.73 -17.20
N SER A 48 4.31 4.52 -16.64
CA SER A 48 3.21 4.03 -15.81
C SER A 48 3.01 4.89 -14.57
N LEU A 49 4.10 5.35 -13.95
CA LEU A 49 4.07 6.26 -12.81
C LEU A 49 3.50 7.63 -13.17
N LYS A 50 3.83 8.16 -14.36
CA LYS A 50 3.28 9.43 -14.87
C LYS A 50 1.75 9.37 -14.99
N ASN A 51 1.19 8.21 -15.32
CA ASN A 51 -0.24 7.98 -15.50
C ASN A 51 -1.02 7.71 -14.19
N ILE A 52 -0.34 7.62 -13.04
CA ILE A 52 -1.01 7.48 -11.74
C ILE A 52 -1.50 8.84 -11.26
N ASP A 53 -2.68 8.86 -10.64
CA ASP A 53 -3.24 10.07 -10.03
C ASP A 53 -2.26 10.71 -9.02
N ALA A 54 -2.02 12.01 -9.17
CA ALA A 54 -1.03 12.73 -8.36
C ALA A 54 -1.39 12.75 -6.87
N GLY A 55 -2.67 12.73 -6.53
CA GLY A 55 -3.18 12.75 -5.17
C GLY A 55 -2.99 11.44 -4.40
N ILE A 56 -2.61 10.35 -5.05
CA ILE A 56 -2.35 9.06 -4.38
C ILE A 56 -0.94 8.53 -4.60
N ARG A 57 -0.16 9.17 -5.50
CA ARG A 57 1.18 8.71 -5.89
C ARG A 57 2.15 8.58 -4.71
N TYR A 58 2.00 9.42 -3.68
CA TYR A 58 2.86 9.43 -2.49
C TYR A 58 2.71 8.19 -1.59
N PHE A 59 1.64 7.39 -1.77
CA PHE A 59 1.46 6.13 -1.05
C PHE A 59 2.28 4.98 -1.65
N LEU A 60 2.91 5.20 -2.79
CA LEU A 60 3.77 4.23 -3.44
C LEU A 60 5.17 4.28 -2.82
N THR A 61 5.69 3.14 -2.39
CA THR A 61 7.04 3.09 -1.82
C THR A 61 8.10 2.95 -2.91
N ASP A 62 9.20 3.67 -2.76
CA ASP A 62 10.37 3.64 -3.65
C ASP A 62 10.95 2.23 -3.76
N GLU A 63 10.93 1.44 -2.69
CA GLU A 63 11.49 0.09 -2.68
C GLU A 63 10.66 -0.90 -3.52
N THR A 64 9.35 -0.69 -3.62
CA THR A 64 8.50 -1.53 -4.48
C THR A 64 8.72 -1.19 -5.96
N VAL A 65 8.83 0.11 -6.27
CA VAL A 65 9.04 0.59 -7.63
C VAL A 65 10.40 0.16 -8.16
N LEU A 66 11.46 0.33 -7.37
CA LEU A 66 12.81 -0.09 -7.72
C LEU A 66 12.95 -1.62 -7.82
N GLY A 67 12.11 -2.38 -7.12
CA GLY A 67 12.20 -3.85 -7.16
C GLY A 67 11.67 -4.46 -8.44
N MET A 68 10.76 -3.77 -9.14
CA MET A 68 10.25 -4.20 -10.44
C MET A 68 11.33 -4.28 -11.52
N PRO A 69 12.12 -3.22 -11.82
CA PRO A 69 13.13 -3.29 -12.86
C PRO A 69 14.25 -4.28 -12.51
N LEU A 70 14.63 -4.40 -11.23
CA LEU A 70 15.59 -5.41 -10.78
C LEU A 70 15.06 -6.82 -11.05
N PHE A 71 13.78 -7.06 -10.75
CA PHE A 71 13.14 -8.33 -11.06
C PHE A 71 13.14 -8.63 -12.57
N TYR A 72 12.82 -7.67 -13.44
CA TYR A 72 12.85 -7.91 -14.88
C TYR A 72 14.26 -8.01 -15.48
N SER A 73 15.26 -7.50 -14.76
CA SER A 73 16.68 -7.66 -15.12
C SER A 73 17.27 -8.98 -14.60
N ASN A 74 16.43 -9.93 -14.17
CA ASN A 74 16.83 -11.20 -13.55
C ASN A 74 17.67 -11.07 -12.26
N ILE A 75 17.67 -9.90 -11.64
CA ILE A 75 18.34 -9.67 -10.37
C ILE A 75 17.40 -10.15 -9.26
N ARG A 76 17.71 -11.33 -8.71
CA ARG A 76 16.95 -12.00 -7.62
C ARG A 76 17.68 -11.92 -6.28
N THR A 77 18.92 -11.45 -6.26
CA THR A 77 19.77 -11.24 -5.07
C THR A 77 20.49 -9.89 -5.24
N THR A 78 20.20 -8.91 -4.38
CA THR A 78 20.89 -7.60 -4.41
C THR A 78 21.76 -7.62 -3.18
N PRO A 79 23.09 -7.61 -3.34
CA PRO A 79 23.94 -7.45 -2.20
C PRO A 79 23.78 -6.01 -1.71
N TRP A 80 23.09 -5.83 -0.58
CA TRP A 80 23.07 -4.54 0.10
C TRP A 80 23.92 -4.59 1.36
N VAL A 81 24.52 -3.44 1.67
CA VAL A 81 25.19 -3.20 2.94
C VAL A 81 24.29 -2.27 3.74
N ILE A 82 23.85 -2.70 4.92
CA ILE A 82 23.08 -1.83 5.81
C ILE A 82 24.05 -0.77 6.34
N MET A 83 24.03 0.44 5.75
CA MET A 83 24.88 1.55 6.18
C MET A 83 24.27 2.37 7.33
N SER A 84 22.94 2.35 7.47
CA SER A 84 22.23 2.98 8.59
C SER A 84 20.99 2.18 8.98
N TYR A 85 20.84 1.91 10.28
CA TYR A 85 19.55 1.56 10.86
C TYR A 85 18.81 2.88 11.11
N HIS A 86 17.92 3.28 10.20
CA HIS A 86 16.98 4.34 10.52
C HIS A 86 15.97 3.80 11.55
N ILE A 87 16.13 4.21 12.81
CA ILE A 87 15.20 3.95 13.95
C ILE A 87 13.80 4.48 13.61
N HIS A 88 13.71 5.48 12.73
CA HIS A 88 12.47 6.00 12.18
C HIS A 88 12.32 5.62 10.71
N HIS A 89 12.00 4.35 10.47
CA HIS A 89 11.23 4.05 9.28
C HIS A 89 9.88 4.75 9.45
N GLY A 90 9.48 5.57 8.48
CA GLY A 90 8.09 5.98 8.30
C GLY A 90 7.13 4.79 8.06
N SER A 91 7.54 3.55 8.37
CA SER A 91 6.63 2.54 8.88
C SER A 91 6.04 3.05 10.19
N THR A 92 5.14 4.02 10.09
CA THR A 92 4.12 4.25 11.11
C THR A 92 3.66 2.87 11.54
N GLU A 93 3.85 2.55 12.81
CA GLU A 93 3.54 1.23 13.34
C GLU A 93 2.19 0.79 12.77
N THR A 94 2.12 -0.43 12.23
CA THR A 94 0.90 -1.03 11.66
C THR A 94 -0.30 -1.01 12.63
N LYS A 95 -0.06 -0.67 13.90
CA LYS A 95 -1.03 -0.42 14.96
C LYS A 95 -1.78 0.92 14.85
N GLY A 96 -1.38 1.85 13.98
CA GLY A 96 -2.01 3.18 13.84
C GLY A 96 -2.40 3.60 12.41
N ILE A 97 -2.10 2.80 11.39
CA ILE A 97 -2.44 3.15 10.00
C ILE A 97 -3.97 3.04 9.81
N SER A 98 -4.62 4.17 9.52
CA SER A 98 -6.05 4.21 9.22
C SER A 98 -6.40 3.26 8.08
N ARG A 99 -7.58 2.64 8.13
CA ARG A 99 -8.05 1.77 7.03
C ARG A 99 -8.09 2.51 5.70
N THR A 100 -8.44 3.80 5.73
CA THR A 100 -8.38 4.70 4.58
C THR A 100 -6.98 4.71 3.98
N SER A 101 -5.92 4.79 4.78
CA SER A 101 -4.53 4.73 4.28
C SER A 101 -4.21 3.38 3.62
N LYS A 102 -4.70 2.26 4.18
CA LYS A 102 -4.54 0.92 3.55
C LYS A 102 -5.28 0.83 2.21
N LEU A 103 -6.46 1.45 2.11
CA LEU A 103 -7.21 1.56 0.87
C LEU A 103 -6.44 2.38 -0.16
N MET A 104 -5.89 3.54 0.22
CA MET A 104 -5.11 4.40 -0.68
C MET A 104 -3.85 3.69 -1.20
N VAL A 105 -3.13 2.96 -0.33
CA VAL A 105 -2.00 2.11 -0.71
C VAL A 105 -2.44 1.03 -1.71
N ALA A 106 -3.55 0.33 -1.45
CA ALA A 106 -4.06 -0.67 -2.39
C ALA A 106 -4.50 -0.05 -3.73
N MET A 107 -5.09 1.16 -3.71
CA MET A 107 -5.51 1.90 -4.90
C MET A 107 -4.32 2.29 -5.77
N VAL A 108 -3.27 2.87 -5.20
CA VAL A 108 -2.09 3.29 -5.97
C VAL A 108 -1.38 2.10 -6.61
N HIS A 109 -1.23 0.99 -5.87
CA HIS A 109 -0.65 -0.23 -6.42
C HIS A 109 -1.53 -0.89 -7.49
N THR A 110 -2.86 -0.80 -7.35
CA THR A 110 -3.79 -1.28 -8.38
C THR A 110 -3.69 -0.44 -9.65
N GLN A 111 -3.60 0.89 -9.53
CA GLN A 111 -3.41 1.78 -10.68
C GLN A 111 -2.08 1.50 -11.39
N LEU A 112 -0.99 1.40 -10.63
CA LEU A 112 0.32 1.04 -11.17
C LEU A 112 0.26 -0.30 -11.91
N GLY A 113 -0.30 -1.34 -11.29
CA GLY A 113 -0.44 -2.65 -11.92
C GLY A 113 -1.27 -2.61 -13.20
N LYS A 114 -2.34 -1.81 -13.24
CA LYS A 114 -3.17 -1.62 -14.44
C LYS A 114 -2.39 -0.95 -15.57
N GLU A 115 -1.64 0.11 -15.27
CA GLU A 115 -0.81 0.82 -16.26
C GLU A 115 0.33 -0.05 -16.80
N LEU A 116 0.92 -0.87 -15.93
CA LEU A 116 1.94 -1.84 -16.31
C LEU A 116 1.36 -2.96 -17.20
N LEU A 117 0.15 -3.45 -16.92
CA LEU A 117 -0.51 -4.46 -17.75
C LEU A 117 -0.87 -3.95 -19.15
N LYS A 118 -1.24 -2.68 -19.30
CA LYS A 118 -1.47 -2.06 -20.63
C LYS A 118 -0.24 -2.14 -21.53
N ARG A 119 0.95 -2.14 -20.92
CA ARG A 119 2.26 -2.23 -21.60
C ARG A 119 2.70 -3.67 -21.86
N LYS A 120 1.76 -4.63 -21.81
CA LYS A 120 1.96 -6.06 -22.08
C LYS A 120 3.02 -6.72 -21.18
N LEU A 121 3.13 -6.25 -19.93
CA LEU A 121 4.01 -6.87 -18.95
C LEU A 121 3.49 -8.26 -18.50
N SER A 122 4.41 -9.05 -17.97
CA SER A 122 4.28 -10.50 -17.78
C SER A 122 3.23 -10.94 -16.75
N LYS A 123 3.06 -12.27 -16.60
CA LYS A 123 2.12 -12.91 -15.65
C LYS A 123 2.31 -12.43 -14.20
N GLU A 124 3.51 -12.02 -13.84
CA GLU A 124 3.87 -11.46 -12.54
C GLU A 124 3.18 -10.11 -12.28
N MET A 125 3.03 -9.27 -13.31
CA MET A 125 2.27 -8.03 -13.19
C MET A 125 0.77 -8.27 -13.12
N LEU A 126 0.28 -9.33 -13.75
CA LEU A 126 -1.11 -9.76 -13.57
C LEU A 126 -1.36 -10.20 -12.13
N TRP A 127 -0.46 -10.98 -11.55
CA TRP A 127 -0.52 -11.36 -10.14
C TRP A 127 -0.46 -10.14 -9.22
N TYR A 128 0.49 -9.24 -9.46
CA TYR A 128 0.62 -7.98 -8.73
C TYR A 128 -0.68 -7.17 -8.74
N TYR A 129 -1.21 -6.89 -9.93
CA TYR A 129 -2.48 -6.17 -10.10
C TYR A 129 -3.61 -6.86 -9.36
N THR A 130 -3.78 -8.17 -9.54
CA THR A 130 -4.88 -8.94 -8.95
C THR A 130 -4.81 -8.93 -7.43
N ARG A 131 -3.62 -9.11 -6.85
CA ARG A 131 -3.40 -9.06 -5.40
C ARG A 131 -3.84 -7.72 -4.81
N TYR A 132 -3.40 -6.61 -5.40
CA TYR A 132 -3.76 -5.28 -4.89
C TYR A 132 -5.21 -4.92 -5.21
N LYS A 133 -5.78 -5.44 -6.29
CA LYS A 133 -7.21 -5.27 -6.59
C LYS A 133 -8.09 -5.95 -5.54
N ILE A 134 -7.74 -7.16 -5.12
CA ILE A 134 -8.42 -7.87 -4.03
C ILE A 134 -8.28 -7.08 -2.72
N ALA A 135 -7.08 -6.60 -2.41
CA ALA A 135 -6.86 -5.77 -1.22
C ALA A 135 -7.66 -4.46 -1.26
N GLN A 136 -7.78 -3.82 -2.44
CA GLN A 136 -8.59 -2.62 -2.63
C GLN A 136 -10.06 -2.91 -2.30
N LEU A 137 -10.62 -3.99 -2.88
CA LEU A 137 -12.02 -4.38 -2.65
C LEU A 137 -12.28 -4.75 -1.18
N TYR A 138 -11.37 -5.52 -0.57
CA TYR A 138 -11.50 -5.90 0.84
C TYR A 138 -11.50 -4.68 1.76
N ASN A 139 -10.54 -3.76 1.58
CA ASN A 139 -10.47 -2.57 2.43
C ASN A 139 -11.66 -1.64 2.21
N PHE A 140 -12.13 -1.49 0.97
CA PHE A 140 -13.34 -0.72 0.65
C PHE A 140 -14.58 -1.31 1.31
N LEU A 141 -14.82 -2.62 1.16
CA LEU A 141 -16.01 -3.28 1.73
C LEU A 141 -16.06 -3.12 3.24
N VAL A 142 -14.95 -3.31 3.92
CA VAL A 142 -14.95 -3.21 5.37
C VAL A 142 -15.06 -1.76 5.84
N GLU A 143 -14.41 -0.80 5.16
CA GLU A 143 -14.60 0.63 5.46
C GLU A 143 -16.07 1.04 5.30
N TYR A 144 -16.72 0.57 4.22
CA TYR A 144 -18.13 0.80 3.97
C TYR A 144 -19.03 0.22 5.07
N ILE A 145 -18.76 -1.00 5.53
CA ILE A 145 -19.50 -1.63 6.64
C ILE A 145 -19.31 -0.84 7.95
N VAL A 146 -18.09 -0.42 8.26
CA VAL A 146 -17.79 0.37 9.46
C VAL A 146 -18.52 1.71 9.42
N TYR A 147 -18.44 2.43 8.29
CA TYR A 147 -19.13 3.70 8.10
C TYR A 147 -20.64 3.56 8.29
N LYS A 148 -21.24 2.56 7.63
CA LYS A 148 -22.68 2.28 7.75
C LYS A 148 -23.08 1.94 9.19
N THR A 149 -22.23 1.22 9.92
CA THR A 149 -22.49 0.86 11.34
C THR A 149 -22.45 2.09 12.26
N ILE A 150 -21.53 3.02 12.02
CA ILE A 150 -21.44 4.29 12.77
C ILE A 150 -22.68 5.14 12.51
N ASP A 151 -23.09 5.29 11.24
CA ASP A 151 -24.31 6.02 10.88
C ASP A 151 -25.55 5.44 11.57
N TYR A 152 -25.71 4.11 11.59
CA TYR A 152 -26.80 3.48 12.33
C TYR A 152 -26.77 3.78 13.83
N ARG A 153 -25.58 3.79 14.46
CA ARG A 153 -25.44 4.14 15.89
C ARG A 153 -25.81 5.59 16.18
N ILE A 154 -25.41 6.52 15.32
CA ILE A 154 -25.76 7.95 15.44
C ILE A 154 -27.27 8.14 15.29
N ILE A 155 -27.89 7.48 14.30
CA ILE A 155 -29.34 7.56 14.09
C ILE A 155 -30.10 7.00 15.31
N ILE A 156 -29.69 5.86 15.85
CA ILE A 156 -30.32 5.27 17.05
C ILE A 156 -30.14 6.18 18.27
N SER A 157 -28.94 6.72 18.48
CA SER A 157 -28.66 7.66 19.59
C SER A 157 -29.53 8.91 19.50
N SER A 158 -29.64 9.53 18.32
CA SER A 158 -30.49 10.73 18.14
C SER A 158 -31.99 10.45 18.34
N LYS A 159 -32.47 9.27 17.94
CA LYS A 159 -33.86 8.84 18.17
C LYS A 159 -34.14 8.56 19.65
N PHE A 160 -33.17 7.98 20.35
CA PHE A 160 -33.26 7.72 21.79
C PHE A 160 -33.31 9.03 22.59
N ASP A 161 -32.46 10.00 22.24
CA ASP A 161 -32.43 11.31 22.90
C ASP A 161 -33.74 12.09 22.70
N LYS A 162 -34.27 12.12 21.47
CA LYS A 162 -35.60 12.71 21.19
C LYS A 162 -36.73 12.05 21.98
N LYS A 163 -36.72 10.72 22.11
CA LYS A 163 -37.72 9.99 22.90
C LYS A 163 -37.63 10.31 24.39
N ASN A 164 -36.42 10.48 24.93
CA ASN A 164 -36.21 10.89 26.31
C ASN A 164 -36.65 12.33 26.57
N GLN A 165 -36.36 13.25 25.66
CA GLN A 165 -36.85 14.64 25.75
C GLN A 165 -38.38 14.71 25.71
N LEU A 166 -39.04 13.96 24.82
CA LEU A 166 -40.51 13.86 24.77
C LEU A 166 -41.11 13.26 26.05
N ASN A 167 -40.47 12.25 26.63
CA ASN A 167 -40.92 11.65 27.88
C ASN A 167 -40.73 12.59 29.08
N MET A 168 -39.67 13.41 29.10
CA MET A 168 -39.51 14.45 30.12
C MET A 168 -40.56 15.55 30.00
N LEU A 169 -40.83 16.05 28.78
CA LEU A 169 -41.88 17.05 28.55
C LEU A 169 -43.27 16.53 28.96
N ARG A 170 -43.60 15.27 28.66
CA ARG A 170 -44.85 14.65 29.13
C ARG A 170 -44.92 14.53 30.66
N LYS A 171 -43.81 14.25 31.33
CA LYS A 171 -43.76 14.20 32.81
C LYS A 171 -43.86 15.58 33.47
N VAL A 172 -43.49 16.66 32.78
CA VAL A 172 -43.59 18.04 33.30
C VAL A 172 -45.00 18.61 33.06
N VAL A 173 -45.62 18.30 31.92
CA VAL A 173 -46.98 18.78 31.58
C VAL A 173 -48.09 18.01 32.32
N LEU A 174 -47.81 16.81 32.84
CA LEU A 174 -48.78 15.97 33.56
C LEU A 174 -48.59 15.94 35.09
N ARG A 175 -47.83 16.88 35.68
CA ARG A 175 -47.89 17.10 37.13
C ARG A 175 -48.97 18.14 37.43
N PRO A 176 -50.07 17.77 38.12
CA PRO A 176 -51.07 18.72 38.59
C PRO A 176 -50.51 19.67 39.66
#